data_AF-A0A9Q4TID6-F1
#
_entry.id   AF-A0A9Q4TID6-F1
#
_cell.length_a   1.000
_cell.length_b   1.000
_cell.length_c   1.000
_cell.angle_alpha   90.00
_cell.angle_beta   90.00
_cell.angle_gamma   90.00
#
_symmetry.space_group_name_H-M   'P 1'
#
loop_
_entity.id
_entity.type
_entity.pdbx_description
1 polymer ?
#
loop_
_entity_poly.entity_id
_entity_poly.type
_entity_poly.pdbx_seq_one_letter_code
_entity_poly.pdbx_strand_id
1 'polypeptide(L)'
;MKRRIIYKENKTTKQTDILCVQVAEELEDMELKYLDMDYGQDKDKFDRAKKFHIEYGKVVFDELYDINKDILKEKEQLKQQLLNTQEILVNQKYKEIVGGNL
;
A
#
# COMPACT_ATOMS: atom_id res chain seq x y z
N MET A 1 8.13 -8.72 -6.32
CA MET A 1 8.78 -7.57 -5.64
C MET A 1 8.61 -7.76 -4.14
N LYS A 2 9.68 -7.58 -3.35
CA LYS A 2 9.63 -7.70 -1.88
C LYS A 2 9.70 -6.30 -1.25
N ARG A 3 8.99 -6.10 -0.14
CA ARG A 3 9.12 -4.93 0.74
C ARG A 3 10.07 -5.32 1.87
N ARG A 4 11.17 -4.58 2.04
CA ARG A 4 12.12 -4.75 3.14
C ARG A 4 11.90 -3.67 4.18
N ILE A 5 11.69 -4.07 5.43
CA ILE A 5 11.58 -3.15 6.57
C ILE A 5 12.85 -3.30 7.39
N ILE A 6 13.56 -2.20 7.60
CA ILE A 6 14.76 -2.14 8.45
C ILE A 6 14.33 -1.52 9.77
N TYR A 7 14.63 -2.20 10.87
CA TYR A 7 14.22 -1.77 12.20
C TYR A 7 15.32 -2.04 13.21
N LYS A 8 15.35 -1.22 14.26
CA LYS A 8 16.17 -1.51 15.44
C LYS A 8 15.34 -2.31 16.43
N GLU A 9 15.91 -3.37 16.97
CA GLU A 9 15.30 -4.15 18.06
C GLU A 9 16.15 -3.98 19.32
N ASN A 10 15.51 -3.59 20.42
CA ASN A 10 16.15 -3.63 21.73
C ASN A 10 16.36 -5.09 22.14
N LYS A 11 17.61 -5.47 22.45
CA LYS A 11 17.95 -6.86 22.77
C LYS A 11 17.19 -7.40 23.99
N THR A 12 16.94 -6.55 24.98
CA THR A 12 16.37 -6.87 26.29
C THR A 12 14.84 -6.80 26.28
N THR A 13 14.26 -5.70 25.78
CA THR A 13 12.80 -5.48 25.82
C THR A 13 12.08 -5.98 24.59
N LYS A 14 12.81 -6.31 23.51
CA LYS A 14 12.24 -6.64 22.19
C LYS A 14 11.37 -5.55 21.57
N GLN A 15 11.37 -4.34 22.13
CA GLN A 15 10.73 -3.18 21.52
C GLN A 15 11.45 -2.83 20.22
N THR A 16 10.66 -2.46 19.21
CA THR A 16 11.17 -2.15 17.88
C THR A 16 10.89 -0.70 17.51
N ASP A 17 11.95 -0.01 17.10
CA ASP A 17 11.86 1.32 16.51
C ASP A 17 12.14 1.20 15.01
N ILE A 18 11.17 1.64 14.21
CA ILE A 18 11.31 1.65 12.76
C ILE A 18 12.15 2.85 12.36
N LEU A 19 13.25 2.59 11.66
CA LEU A 19 14.13 3.61 11.11
C LEU A 19 13.50 4.27 9.87
N CYS A 20 12.49 5.11 10.09
CA CYS A 20 12.00 6.06 9.08
C CYS A 20 12.17 7.53 9.49
N VAL A 21 12.61 7.81 10.73
CA VAL A 21 12.87 9.17 11.22
C VAL A 21 14.15 9.12 12.04
N GLN A 22 15.05 10.07 11.82
CA GLN A 22 16.33 10.19 12.53
C GLN A 22 16.12 10.02 14.05
N VAL A 23 16.67 8.96 14.63
CA VAL A 23 16.77 8.81 16.09
C VAL A 23 18.18 9.22 16.49
N ALA A 24 18.29 10.44 17.02
CA ALA A 24 19.48 10.99 17.62
C ALA A 24 19.55 10.53 19.09
N GLU A 25 19.87 9.26 19.33
CA GLU A 25 20.27 8.80 20.66
C GLU A 25 21.14 7.53 20.51
N GLU A 26 22.36 7.61 21.02
CA GLU A 26 23.30 6.49 21.10
C GLU A 26 22.75 5.48 22.12
N LEU A 27 22.28 4.33 21.64
CA LEU A 27 21.75 3.26 22.48
C LEU A 27 22.61 2.01 22.24
N GLU A 28 23.48 1.70 23.22
CA GLU A 28 24.51 0.64 23.18
C GLU A 28 23.95 -0.79 23.01
N ASP A 29 22.65 -1.00 23.22
CA ASP A 29 21.99 -2.32 23.25
C ASP A 29 21.01 -2.60 22.09
N MET A 30 21.15 -1.90 20.97
CA MET A 30 20.29 -2.14 19.79
C MET A 30 20.93 -3.07 18.76
N GLU A 31 20.13 -3.97 18.19
CA GLU A 31 20.50 -4.79 17.03
C GLU A 31 19.72 -4.33 15.80
N LEU A 32 20.40 -4.16 14.67
CA LEU A 32 19.78 -3.82 13.39
C LEU A 32 19.27 -5.09 12.72
N LYS A 33 17.97 -5.15 12.44
CA LYS A 33 17.32 -6.30 11.79
C LYS A 33 16.58 -5.87 10.54
N TYR A 34 16.26 -6.86 9.71
CA TYR A 34 15.40 -6.66 8.54
C TYR A 34 14.31 -7.73 8.47
N LEU A 35 13.17 -7.33 7.93
CA LEU A 35 12.05 -8.21 7.62
C LEU A 35 11.67 -8.04 6.15
N ASP A 36 11.74 -9.12 5.38
CA ASP A 36 11.29 -9.16 4.00
C ASP A 36 9.86 -9.70 3.91
N MET A 37 8.98 -8.93 3.29
CA MET A 37 7.58 -9.30 3.07
C MET A 37 7.25 -9.23 1.58
N ASP A 38 6.25 -9.98 1.14
CA ASP A 38 5.72 -9.81 -0.21
C ASP A 38 5.07 -8.44 -0.36
N TYR A 39 5.42 -7.71 -1.42
CA TYR A 39 4.93 -6.33 -1.60
C TYR A 39 3.40 -6.24 -1.68
N GLY A 40 2.73 -7.29 -2.17
CA GLY A 40 1.28 -7.38 -2.21
C GLY A 40 0.63 -7.64 -0.85
N GLN A 41 1.38 -8.17 0.13
CA GLN A 41 0.85 -8.47 1.44
C GLN A 41 0.59 -7.17 2.23
N ASP A 42 -0.63 -7.05 2.75
CA ASP A 42 -1.09 -5.90 3.56
C ASP A 42 -0.83 -4.52 2.89
N LYS A 43 -0.74 -4.47 1.56
CA LYS A 43 -0.41 -3.24 0.81
C LYS A 43 -1.29 -2.06 1.21
N ASP A 44 -2.61 -2.26 1.31
CA ASP A 44 -3.56 -1.22 1.73
C ASP A 44 -3.24 -0.66 3.13
N LYS A 45 -2.91 -1.56 4.09
CA LYS A 45 -2.59 -1.14 5.45
C LYS A 45 -1.28 -0.36 5.49
N PHE A 46 -0.28 -0.76 4.73
CA PHE A 46 0.98 -0.01 4.60
C PHE A 46 0.78 1.37 3.97
N ASP A 47 -0.02 1.47 2.90
CA ASP A 47 -0.30 2.74 2.24
C ASP A 47 -1.08 3.71 3.16
N ARG A 48 -1.76 3.16 4.16
CA ARG A 48 -2.57 3.91 5.15
C ARG A 48 -1.92 3.99 6.52
N ALA A 49 -0.74 3.41 6.73
CA ALA A 49 -0.16 3.31 8.07
C ALA A 49 0.30 4.69 8.55
N LYS A 50 -0.29 5.16 9.66
CA LYS A 50 0.23 6.30 10.43
C LYS A 50 1.33 5.83 11.37
N LYS A 51 1.07 4.70 12.04
CA LYS A 51 1.98 4.09 13.01
C LYS A 51 1.88 2.57 12.92
N PHE A 52 3.03 1.93 12.92
CA PHE A 52 3.16 0.49 13.02
C PHE A 52 4.46 0.16 13.75
N HIS A 53 4.60 -1.08 14.22
CA HIS A 53 5.83 -1.60 14.79
C HIS A 53 6.01 -3.06 14.39
N ILE A 54 7.13 -3.65 14.78
CA ILE A 54 7.41 -5.07 14.58
C ILE A 54 7.37 -5.80 15.92
N GLU A 55 6.52 -6.81 16.01
CA GLU A 55 6.39 -7.65 17.20
C GLU A 55 6.58 -9.11 16.78
N TYR A 56 7.53 -9.81 17.40
CA TYR A 56 7.83 -11.22 17.10
C TYR A 56 8.03 -11.54 15.60
N GLY A 57 8.68 -10.64 14.85
CA GLY A 57 8.94 -10.80 13.42
C GLY A 57 7.71 -10.56 12.52
N LYS A 58 6.64 -9.97 13.06
CA LYS A 58 5.44 -9.59 12.32
C LYS A 58 5.21 -8.09 12.42
N VAL A 59 4.63 -7.51 11.38
CA VAL A 59 4.24 -6.11 11.37
C VAL A 59 2.87 -5.96 12.04
N VAL A 60 2.80 -5.10 13.04
CA VAL A 60 1.57 -4.74 13.77
C VAL A 60 1.26 -3.28 13.45
N PHE A 61 0.07 -3.03 12.89
CA PHE A 61 -0.38 -1.68 12.54
C PHE A 61 -1.15 -1.08 13.71
N ASP A 62 -0.53 -0.12 14.40
CA ASP A 62 -1.11 0.53 15.58
C ASP A 62 -2.18 1.56 15.18
N GLU A 63 -1.93 2.32 14.11
CA GLU A 63 -2.84 3.36 13.66
C GLU A 63 -2.83 3.46 12.13
N LEU A 64 -4.03 3.50 11.55
CA LEU A 64 -4.25 3.67 10.10
C LEU A 64 -5.02 4.98 9.85
N TYR A 65 -4.74 5.63 8.72
CA TYR A 65 -5.65 6.63 8.17
C TYR A 65 -6.98 5.97 7.82
N ASP A 66 -8.08 6.63 8.20
CA ASP A 66 -9.40 6.21 7.78
C ASP A 66 -9.51 6.30 6.26
N ILE A 67 -10.12 5.26 5.67
CA ILE A 67 -10.52 5.34 4.28
C ILE A 67 -11.64 6.36 4.23
N ASN A 68 -11.41 7.46 3.51
CA ASN A 68 -12.51 8.30 3.09
C ASN A 68 -13.41 7.47 2.15
N LYS A 69 -14.50 6.94 2.71
CA LYS A 69 -15.42 6.04 2.03
C LYS A 69 -16.07 6.72 0.82
N ASP A 70 -16.19 8.04 0.84
CA ASP A 70 -16.78 8.81 -0.26
C ASP A 70 -15.83 8.84 -1.47
N ILE A 71 -14.52 9.05 -1.23
CA ILE A 71 -13.50 8.94 -2.29
C ILE A 71 -13.47 7.53 -2.89
N LEU A 72 -13.66 6.50 -2.06
CA LEU A 72 -13.65 5.11 -2.55
C LEU A 72 -14.86 4.82 -3.45
N LYS A 73 -16.04 5.32 -3.07
CA LYS A 73 -17.26 5.23 -3.90
C LYS A 73 -17.12 6.00 -5.20
N GLU A 74 -16.60 7.22 -5.14
CA GLU A 74 -16.39 8.07 -6.31
C GLU A 74 -15.40 7.43 -7.29
N LYS A 75 -14.31 6.83 -6.78
CA LYS A 75 -13.35 6.09 -7.59
C LYS A 75 -13.98 4.90 -8.30
N GLU A 76 -14.84 4.15 -7.62
CA GLU A 76 -15.54 3.01 -8.23
C GLU A 76 -16.54 3.49 -9.30
N GLN A 77 -17.27 4.57 -9.03
CA GLN A 77 -18.18 5.18 -10.01
C GLN A 77 -17.42 5.65 -11.26
N LEU A 78 -16.30 6.36 -11.09
CA LEU A 78 -15.46 6.80 -12.21
C LEU A 78 -14.92 5.61 -13.01
N LYS A 79 -14.53 4.52 -12.34
CA LYS A 79 -14.04 3.31 -13.01
C LYS A 79 -15.13 2.68 -13.88
N GLN A 80 -16.36 2.61 -13.39
CA GLN A 80 -17.51 2.11 -14.17
C GLN A 80 -17.83 3.02 -15.35
N GLN A 81 -17.81 4.35 -15.14
CA GLN A 81 -18.01 5.32 -16.22
C GLN A 81 -16.94 5.19 -17.31
N LEU A 82 -15.67 5.01 -16.92
CA LEU A 82 -14.57 4.81 -17.85
C LEU A 82 -14.77 3.52 -18.67
N LEU A 83 -15.14 2.42 -18.02
CA LEU A 83 -15.38 1.15 -18.68
C LEU A 83 -16.53 1.25 -19.70
N ASN A 84 -17.64 1.87 -19.32
CA ASN A 84 -18.78 2.11 -20.21
C ASN A 84 -18.40 3.00 -21.40
N THR A 85 -17.61 4.05 -21.15
CA THR A 85 -17.14 4.95 -22.21
C THR A 85 -16.23 4.22 -23.20
N GLN A 86 -15.34 3.37 -22.70
CA GLN A 86 -14.49 2.54 -23.54
C GLN A 86 -15.31 1.56 -24.40
N GLU A 87 -16.32 0.92 -23.82
CA GLU A 87 -17.23 0.03 -24.55
C GLU A 87 -17.97 0.78 -25.66
N ILE A 88 -18.52 1.96 -25.37
CA ILE A 88 -19.22 2.80 -26.36
C ILE A 88 -18.27 3.18 -27.49
N LEU A 89 -17.04 3.62 -27.18
CA LEU A 89 -16.05 4.00 -28.19
C LEU A 89 -15.64 2.81 -29.07
N VAL A 90 -15.43 1.64 -28.48
CA VAL A 90 -15.11 0.41 -29.23
C VAL A 90 -16.27 0.04 -30.15
N ASN A 91 -17.51 0.09 -29.66
CA ASN A 91 -18.70 -0.20 -30.46
C ASN A 91 -18.91 0.81 -31.59
N GLN A 92 -18.66 2.09 -31.34
CA GLN A 92 -18.71 3.14 -32.37
C GLN A 92 -17.63 2.90 -33.44
N LYS A 93 -16.39 2.63 -33.03
CA LYS A 93 -15.30 2.31 -33.97
C LYS A 93 -15.58 1.05 -34.78
N TYR A 94 -16.15 0.02 -34.16
CA TYR A 94 -16.54 -1.20 -34.87
C TYR A 94 -17.63 -0.91 -35.92
N LYS A 95 -18.63 -0.09 -35.60
CA LYS A 95 -19.66 0.34 -36.55
C LYS A 95 -19.09 1.19 -37.69
N GLU A 96 -18.12 2.06 -37.44
CA GLU A 96 -17.43 2.82 -38.50
C GLU A 96 -16.69 1.88 -39.47
N ILE A 97 -15.99 0.87 -38.94
CA ILE A 97 -15.21 -0.09 -39.76
C ILE A 97 -16.14 -1.00 -40.57
N VAL A 98 -17.21 -1.52 -39.96
CA VAL A 98 -18.13 -2.45 -40.61
C VAL A 98 -19.13 -1.73 -41.52
N GLY A 99 -19.56 -0.53 -41.14
CA GLY A 99 -20.47 0.31 -41.92
C GLY A 99 -19.80 1.10 -43.05
N GLY A 100 -18.46 1.19 -43.06
CA GLY A 100 -17.68 1.84 -44.12
C GLY A 100 -17.31 0.93 -45.31
N ASN A 101 -17.80 -0.31 -45.35
CA ASN A 101 -17.51 -1.30 -46.40
C ASN A 101 -18.76 -1.74 -47.20
N LEU A 102 -19.79 -0.90 -47.30
CA LEU A 102 -20.92 -1.02 -48.22
C LEU A 102 -21.09 0.30 -48.99
#